data_AF-A0A950TK29-F1
#
_entry.id   AF-A0A950TK29-F1
#
_cell.length_a   1.000
_cell.length_b   1.000
_cell.length_c   1.000
_cell.angle_alpha   90.00
_cell.angle_beta   90.00
_cell.angle_gamma   90.00
#
_symmetry.space_group_name_H-M   'P 1'
#
loop_
_entity.id
_entity.type
_entity.pdbx_description
1 polymer ?
#
loop_
_entity_poly.entity_id
_entity_poly.type
_entity_poly.pdbx_seq_one_letter_code
_entity_poly.pdbx_strand_id
1 'polypeptide(L)' 'MGLSEPAIVPARPAIINPHTGRPLGADDPYFTELNAELADKGFLVAAAEELITWARTGSLMWMTFGLACCAVEMMQM' A
#
# COMPACT_ATOMS: atom_id res chain seq x y z
N MET A 1 -0.81 -14.63 -2.66
CA MET A 1 -0.54 -13.57 -3.64
C MET A 1 -0.23 -12.32 -2.84
N GLY A 2 1.05 -12.10 -2.54
CA GLY A 2 1.51 -11.18 -1.52
C GLY A 2 1.76 -9.77 -2.05
N LEU A 3 0.80 -8.87 -1.86
CA LEU A 3 0.95 -7.43 -2.07
C LEU A 3 0.03 -6.67 -1.12
N SER A 4 0.42 -6.59 0.16
CA SER A 4 -0.10 -5.57 1.07
C SER A 4 0.80 -5.51 2.31
N GLU A 5 2.04 -5.11 2.13
CA GLU A 5 2.74 -4.45 3.21
C GLU A 5 2.38 -2.96 3.10
N PRO A 6 1.55 -2.41 4.01
CA PRO A 6 1.48 -0.97 4.20
C PRO A 6 2.76 -0.54 4.92
N ALA A 7 3.92 -0.80 4.32
CA ALA A 7 5.19 -0.26 4.77
C ALA A 7 5.20 1.20 4.33
N ILE A 8 4.94 2.10 5.28
CA ILE A 8 4.88 3.56 5.13
C ILE A 8 6.29 4.08 4.82
N VAL A 9 6.80 3.75 3.63
CA VAL A 9 8.18 3.92 3.16
C VAL A 9 9.14 2.84 3.71
N PRO A 10 9.63 1.89 2.90
CA PRO A 10 10.81 1.12 3.30
C PRO A 10 11.94 2.12 3.50
N ALA A 11 12.55 2.13 4.68
CA ALA A 11 13.75 2.92 4.95
C ALA A 11 14.85 2.45 3.98
N ARG A 12 14.93 3.09 2.81
CA ARG A 12 16.02 2.88 1.87
C ARG A 12 17.31 3.19 2.64
N PRO A 13 18.38 2.41 2.47
CA PRO A 13 19.65 2.67 3.13
C PRO A 13 20.00 4.15 2.94
N ALA A 14 20.05 4.88 4.05
CA ALA A 14 20.35 6.30 4.02
C ALA A 14 21.78 6.48 3.54
N ILE A 15 21.94 7.03 2.33
CA ILE A 15 23.25 7.42 1.83
C ILE A 15 23.67 8.63 2.66
N ILE A 16 24.74 8.49 3.45
CA ILE A 16 25.21 9.54 4.35
C ILE A 16 26.07 10.53 3.57
N ASN A 17 25.78 11.83 3.68
CA ASN A 17 26.63 12.85 3.08
C ASN A 17 27.95 12.96 3.87
N PRO A 18 29.12 12.80 3.23
CA PRO A 18 30.41 12.82 3.91
C PRO A 18 30.80 14.20 4.48
N HIS A 19 30.11 15.28 4.09
CA HIS A 19 30.36 16.62 4.61
C HIS A 19 29.52 16.95 5.85
N THR A 20 28.30 16.39 5.96
CA THR A 20 27.35 16.72 7.04
C THR A 20 27.04 15.56 7.98
N GLY A 21 27.43 14.32 7.65
CA GLY A 21 27.16 13.13 8.47
C GLY A 21 25.68 12.76 8.57
N ARG A 22 24.80 13.43 7.82
CA ARG A 22 23.35 13.24 7.80
C ARG A 22 22.90 12.49 6.54
N PRO A 23 21.72 11.84 6.54
CA PRO A 23 21.12 11.26 5.34
C PRO A 23 20.98 12.32 4.24
N LEU A 24 21.34 11.99 2.99
CA LEU A 24 21.02 12.82 1.84
C LEU A 24 19.49 13.05 1.77
N GLY A 25 19.04 14.31 1.91
CA GLY A 25 17.62 14.69 1.98
C GLY A 25 17.05 14.86 3.40
N ALA A 26 17.89 14.90 4.44
CA ALA A 26 17.47 15.26 5.80
C ALA A 26 17.57 16.76 6.10
N ASP A 27 18.14 17.54 5.18
CA ASP A 27 18.42 18.97 5.33
C ASP A 27 17.61 19.84 4.35
N ASP A 28 16.86 19.24 3.41
CA ASP A 28 16.02 20.00 2.51
C ASP A 28 14.63 20.26 3.15
N PRO A 29 14.16 21.52 3.10
CA PRO A 29 12.89 21.90 3.70
C PRO A 29 11.71 21.18 3.03
N TYR A 30 11.86 20.81 1.76
CA TYR A 30 10.84 20.14 0.97
C TYR A 30 10.54 18.71 1.46
N PHE A 31 11.55 17.84 1.64
CA PHE A 31 11.31 16.49 2.17
C PHE A 31 10.87 16.52 3.65
N THR A 32 11.27 17.52 4.45
CA THR A 32 10.81 17.63 5.85
C THR A 32 9.32 17.93 5.93
N GLU A 33 8.83 18.87 5.13
CA GLU A 33 7.41 19.23 5.06
C GLU A 33 6.56 18.08 4.50
N LEU A 34 7.05 17.40 3.45
CA LEU A 34 6.39 16.22 2.90
C LEU A 34 6.30 15.07 3.93
N ASN A 35 7.38 14.80 4.67
CA ASN A 35 7.34 13.75 5.70
C ASN A 35 6.36 14.08 6.82
N ALA A 36 6.25 15.35 7.23
CA ALA A 36 5.27 15.78 8.23
C ALA A 36 3.83 15.56 7.72
N GLU A 37 3.55 15.99 6.48
CA GLU A 37 2.24 15.83 5.86
C GLU A 37 1.87 14.34 5.63
N LEU A 38 2.84 13.51 5.23
CA LEU A 38 2.68 12.06 5.08
C LEU A 38 2.52 11.36 6.43
N ALA A 39 3.16 11.83 7.50
CA ALA A 39 2.98 11.26 8.83
C ALA A 39 1.55 11.51 9.35
N ASP A 40 0.99 12.71 9.14
CA ASP A 40 -0.35 13.06 9.58
C ASP A 40 -1.45 12.39 8.75
N LYS A 41 -1.28 12.30 7.42
CA LYS A 41 -2.30 11.73 6.51
C LYS A 41 -2.11 10.26 6.21
N GLY A 42 -0.88 9.76 6.24
CA GLY A 42 -0.54 8.38 5.87
C GLY A 42 -1.20 7.33 6.75
N PHE A 43 -1.39 7.61 8.04
CA PHE A 43 -2.10 6.71 8.96
C PHE A 43 -3.58 6.53 8.57
N LEU A 44 -4.27 7.62 8.23
CA LEU A 44 -5.69 7.58 7.85
C LEU A 44 -5.89 6.95 6.47
N VAL A 45 -5.04 7.31 5.50
CA VAL A 45 -5.15 6.79 4.13
C VAL A 45 -4.80 5.30 4.09
N ALA A 46 -3.76 4.86 4.79
CA ALA A 46 -3.39 3.43 4.83
C ALA A 46 -4.49 2.56 5.47
N ALA A 47 -5.07 2.99 6.59
CA ALA A 47 -6.17 2.28 7.22
C ALA A 47 -7.42 2.23 6.32
N ALA A 48 -7.68 3.29 5.55
CA ALA A 48 -8.75 3.30 4.57
C ALA A 48 -8.49 2.34 3.41
N GLU A 49 -7.26 2.25 2.89
CA GLU A 49 -6.92 1.31 1.81
C GLU A 49 -7.05 -0.15 2.23
N GLU A 50 -6.65 -0.48 3.46
CA GLU A 50 -6.84 -1.83 4.02
C GLU A 50 -8.33 -2.19 4.11
N LEU A 51 -9.16 -1.24 4.58
CA LEU A 51 -10.60 -1.43 4.69
C LEU A 51 -11.29 -1.54 3.32
N ILE A 52 -10.86 -0.75 2.33
CA ILE A 52 -11.38 -0.83 0.95
C ILE A 52 -11.00 -2.16 0.29
N THR A 53 -9.79 -2.65 0.54
CA THR A 53 -9.31 -3.93 0.00
C THR A 53 -10.05 -5.10 0.61
N TRP A 54 -10.25 -5.09 1.94
CA TRP A 54 -11.11 -6.04 2.65
C TRP A 54 -12.55 -6.01 2.13
N ALA A 55 -13.10 -4.81 1.92
CA ALA A 55 -14.44 -4.67 1.37
C ALA A 55 -14.53 -5.23 -0.06
N ARG A 56 -13.55 -4.97 -0.92
CA ARG A 56 -13.54 -5.46 -2.32
C ARG A 56 -13.43 -6.99 -2.42
N THR A 57 -12.64 -7.63 -1.55
CA THR A 57 -12.53 -9.09 -1.51
C THR A 57 -13.77 -9.74 -0.88
N GLY A 58 -14.40 -9.08 0.10
CA GLY A 58 -15.67 -9.51 0.68
C GLY A 58 -16.91 -9.22 -0.17
N SER A 59 -16.83 -8.27 -1.12
CA SER A 59 -17.93 -7.84 -1.98
C SER A 59 -17.79 -8.29 -3.44
N LEU A 60 -17.04 -9.36 -3.71
CA LEU A 60 -17.00 -9.99 -5.03
C LEU A 60 -18.42 -10.41 -5.40
N MET A 61 -19.12 -9.52 -6.09
CA MET A 61 -20.46 -9.73 -6.61
C MET A 61 -20.29 -10.53 -7.90
N TRP A 62 -20.23 -11.86 -7.74
CA TRP A 62 -19.92 -12.79 -8.81
C TRP A 62 -20.91 -12.61 -9.98
N MET A 63 -20.47 -11.91 -11.03
CA MET A 63 -21.10 -12.00 -12.35
C MET A 63 -20.64 -13.32 -12.98
N THR A 64 -21.26 -14.43 -12.61
CA THR A 64 -21.00 -15.73 -13.22
C THR A 64 -21.63 -15.79 -14.61
N PHE A 65 -20.90 -15.35 -15.63
CA PHE A 65 -21.25 -15.61 -17.03
C PHE A 65 -20.88 -17.07 -17.39
N GLY A 66 -21.62 -18.03 -16.82
CA GLY A 66 -21.38 -19.46 -16.96
C GLY A 66 -21.80 -19.99 -18.32
N LEU A 67 -20.92 -19.93 -19.32
CA LEU A 67 -21.21 -20.40 -20.69
C LEU A 67 -20.76 -21.83 -21.01
N ALA A 68 -20.02 -22.51 -20.14
CA ALA A 68 -19.57 -23.88 -20.37
C ALA A 68 -19.25 -24.58 -19.03
N CYS A 69 -18.64 -25.75 -19.06
CA CYS A 69 -18.43 -26.65 -17.92
C CYS A 69 -17.72 -26.07 -16.68
N CYS A 70 -16.89 -25.03 -16.79
CA CYS A 70 -16.15 -24.47 -15.65
C CYS A 70 -17.03 -23.79 -14.58
N ALA A 71 -18.29 -23.49 -14.91
CA ALA A 71 -19.24 -22.95 -13.94
C ALA A 71 -19.69 -24.00 -12.91
N VAL A 72 -19.81 -25.27 -13.32
CA VAL A 72 -20.20 -26.38 -12.42
C VAL A 72 -19.04 -26.79 -11.51
N GLU A 73 -17.80 -26.76 -12.04
CA GLU A 73 -16.59 -27.01 -11.24
C GLU A 73 -16.38 -25.97 -10.13
N MET A 74 -16.83 -24.72 -10.32
CA MET A 74 -16.77 -23.68 -9.28
C MET A 74 -17.96 -23.69 -8.30
N MET A 75 -19.09 -24.34 -8.63
CA MET A 75 -20.24 -24.45 -7.71
C MET A 75 -20.18 -25.67 -6.78
N GLN A 76 -19.27 -26.61 -7.05
CA GLN A 76 -19.09 -27.85 -6.28
C GLN A 76 -17.82 -27.87 -5.42
N MET A 77 -17.18 -26.71 -5.21
CA MET A 77 -16.14 -26.52 -4.19
C MET A 77 -16.76 -26.21 -2.82
#